data_AF-A0A497KFD2-F1
#
_entry.id   AF-A0A497KFD2-F1
#
_cell.length_a   1.000
_cell.length_b   1.000
_cell.length_c   1.000
_cell.angle_alpha   90.00
_cell.angle_beta   90.00
_cell.angle_gamma   90.00
#
_symmetry.space_group_name_H-M   'P 1'
#
loop_
_entity.id
_entity.type
_entity.pdbx_description
1 polymer ?
#
loop_
_entity_poly.entity_id
_entity_poly.type
_entity_poly.pdbx_seq_one_letter_code
_entity_poly.pdbx_strand_id
1 'polypeptide(L)'
;YKGLAKTVLKCLKRFDLVVLHTEGIDEVSHEGDLEKKIEGIELYDEKIVGYLLDRIDLEETKILLQPDHPTPIKVRTHVKDPVPFAIYGYRKDRVKTFSERSCRKGTYGFVEGIKIFELFTKGC
;
A
#
# COMPACT_ATOMS: atom_id res chain seq x y z
N TYR A 1 -11.58 -8.94 -5.38
CA TYR A 1 -10.31 -8.27 -5.75
C TYR A 1 -10.23 -7.76 -7.19
N LYS A 2 -10.17 -8.60 -8.24
CA LYS A 2 -9.95 -8.12 -9.65
C LYS A 2 -10.93 -7.05 -10.16
N GLY A 3 -12.18 -7.03 -9.65
CA GLY A 3 -13.15 -5.98 -9.99
C GLY A 3 -12.70 -4.58 -9.57
N LEU A 4 -12.08 -4.45 -8.39
CA LEU A 4 -11.56 -3.18 -7.87
C LEU A 4 -10.43 -2.65 -8.76
N ALA A 5 -9.46 -3.50 -9.10
CA ALA A 5 -8.34 -3.12 -9.96
C ALA A 5 -8.83 -2.69 -11.37
N LYS A 6 -9.81 -3.39 -11.95
CA LYS A 6 -10.45 -2.98 -13.20
C LYS A 6 -11.11 -1.60 -13.10
N THR A 7 -11.75 -1.30 -11.98
CA THR A 7 -12.35 0.02 -11.73
C THR A 7 -11.28 1.10 -11.64
N VAL A 8 -10.17 0.84 -10.92
CA VAL A 8 -9.03 1.77 -10.88
C VAL A 8 -8.51 2.08 -12.27
N LEU A 9 -8.29 1.09 -13.14
CA LEU A 9 -7.85 1.30 -14.53
C LEU A 9 -8.83 2.14 -15.36
N LYS A 10 -10.14 2.04 -15.09
CA LYS A 10 -11.15 2.89 -15.74
C LYS A 10 -11.13 4.31 -15.19
N CYS A 11 -10.95 4.47 -13.89
CA CYS A 11 -10.89 5.77 -13.22
C CYS A 11 -9.64 6.56 -13.62
N LEU A 12 -8.48 5.91 -13.75
CA LEU A 12 -7.23 6.56 -14.17
C LEU A 12 -7.32 7.22 -15.56
N LYS A 13 -8.29 6.83 -16.40
CA LYS A 13 -8.54 7.48 -17.71
C LYS A 13 -9.33 8.78 -17.61
N ARG A 14 -9.87 9.11 -16.43
CA ARG A 14 -10.86 10.17 -16.23
C ARG A 14 -10.52 11.11 -15.08
N PHE A 15 -9.65 10.70 -14.17
CA PHE A 15 -9.34 11.40 -12.94
C PHE A 15 -7.83 11.41 -12.70
N ASP A 16 -7.33 12.53 -12.19
CA ASP A 16 -5.91 12.72 -11.87
C ASP A 16 -5.47 12.00 -10.58
N LEU A 17 -6.43 11.67 -9.72
CA LEU A 17 -6.21 10.93 -8.47
C LEU A 17 -7.25 9.83 -8.31
N VAL A 18 -6.78 8.62 -8.03
CA VAL A 18 -7.61 7.47 -7.68
C VAL A 18 -7.11 6.88 -6.37
N VAL A 19 -7.99 6.79 -5.39
CA VAL A 19 -7.72 6.13 -4.10
C VAL A 19 -8.44 4.79 -4.08
N LEU A 20 -7.68 3.72 -3.81
CA LEU A 20 -8.22 2.38 -3.61
C LEU A 20 -8.01 1.98 -2.15
N HIS A 21 -9.09 1.54 -1.50
CA HIS A 21 -9.08 1.07 -0.11
C HIS A 21 -9.72 -0.32 -0.02
N THR A 22 -9.20 -1.16 0.88
CA THR A 22 -9.76 -2.49 1.17
C THR A 22 -9.67 -2.80 2.66
N GLU A 23 -10.76 -3.27 3.25
CA GLU A 23 -10.85 -3.55 4.69
C GLU A 23 -10.46 -4.99 5.07
N GLY A 24 -10.58 -5.94 4.13
CA GLY A 24 -10.62 -7.37 4.48
C GLY A 24 -9.41 -7.93 5.22
N ILE A 25 -8.22 -7.31 5.07
CA ILE A 25 -7.01 -7.72 5.80
C ILE A 25 -7.08 -7.28 7.27
N ASP A 26 -7.73 -6.16 7.57
CA ASP A 26 -7.89 -5.66 8.95
C ASP A 26 -8.85 -6.55 9.75
N GLU A 27 -10.00 -6.91 9.15
CA GLU A 27 -11.01 -7.76 9.78
C GLU A 27 -10.46 -9.12 10.22
N VAL A 28 -9.75 -9.83 9.34
CA VAL A 28 -9.13 -11.11 9.69
C VAL A 28 -8.00 -10.93 10.72
N SER A 29 -7.43 -9.73 10.80
CA SER A 29 -6.45 -9.38 11.83
C SER A 29 -7.10 -9.21 13.21
N HIS A 30 -8.30 -8.63 13.28
CA HIS A 30 -9.11 -8.54 14.49
C HIS A 30 -9.58 -9.91 14.97
N GLU A 31 -9.88 -10.84 14.07
CA GLU A 31 -10.17 -12.25 14.42
C GLU A 31 -8.94 -12.98 14.99
N GLY A 32 -7.73 -12.45 14.75
CA GLY A 32 -6.47 -13.08 15.13
C GLY A 32 -6.12 -14.28 14.26
N ASP A 33 -6.62 -14.32 13.03
CA ASP A 33 -6.40 -15.40 12.06
C ASP A 33 -5.14 -15.09 11.23
N LEU A 34 -4.03 -15.72 11.62
CA LEU A 34 -2.74 -15.51 10.96
C LEU A 34 -2.75 -15.99 9.49
N GLU A 35 -3.35 -17.16 9.25
CA GLU A 35 -3.36 -17.79 7.92
C GLU A 35 -4.16 -16.93 6.94
N LYS A 36 -5.36 -16.49 7.34
CA LYS A 36 -6.16 -15.58 6.50
C LYS A 36 -5.53 -14.21 6.32
N LYS A 37 -4.82 -13.67 7.32
CA LYS A 37 -4.10 -12.40 7.15
C LYS A 37 -3.01 -12.53 6.09
N ILE A 38 -2.25 -13.63 6.10
CA ILE A 38 -1.23 -13.92 5.08
C ILE A 38 -1.90 -14.07 3.71
N GLU A 39 -2.93 -14.91 3.60
CA GLU A 39 -3.69 -15.11 2.35
C GLU A 39 -4.24 -13.78 1.82
N GLY A 40 -4.81 -12.94 2.69
CA GLY A 40 -5.35 -11.64 2.33
C GLY A 40 -4.28 -10.70 1.74
N ILE A 41 -3.08 -10.68 2.32
CA ILE A 41 -1.95 -9.90 1.80
C ILE A 41 -1.50 -10.44 0.44
N GLU A 42 -1.35 -11.76 0.28
CA GLU A 42 -0.96 -12.39 -0.98
C GLU A 42 -1.99 -12.16 -2.09
N LEU A 43 -3.28 -12.24 -1.78
CA LEU A 43 -4.36 -11.93 -2.71
C LEU A 43 -4.38 -10.45 -3.08
N TYR A 44 -4.09 -9.55 -2.13
CA TYR A 44 -3.97 -8.12 -2.42
C TYR A 44 -2.79 -7.86 -3.37
N ASP A 45 -1.63 -8.45 -3.08
CA ASP A 45 -0.44 -8.34 -3.94
C ASP A 45 -0.71 -8.86 -5.35
N GLU A 46 -1.23 -10.08 -5.50
CA GLU A 46 -1.45 -10.69 -6.82
C GLU A 46 -2.60 -10.02 -7.59
N LYS A 47 -3.76 -9.83 -6.94
CA LYS A 47 -5.01 -9.48 -7.62
C LYS A 47 -5.24 -7.98 -7.74
N ILE A 48 -4.56 -7.16 -6.93
CA ILE A 48 -4.60 -5.70 -7.02
C ILE A 48 -3.25 -5.18 -7.50
N VAL A 49 -2.18 -5.32 -6.72
CA VAL A 49 -0.92 -4.62 -6.98
C VAL A 49 -0.30 -5.11 -8.29
N GLY A 50 -0.01 -6.40 -8.41
CA GLY A 50 0.55 -7.00 -9.63
C GLY A 50 -0.35 -6.78 -10.84
N TYR A 51 -1.66 -6.99 -10.69
CA TYR A 51 -2.61 -6.76 -11.78
C TYR A 51 -2.58 -5.31 -12.32
N LEU A 52 -2.46 -4.32 -11.43
CA LEU A 52 -2.37 -2.91 -11.79
C LEU A 52 -1.01 -2.60 -12.43
N LEU A 53 0.10 -3.03 -11.82
CA LEU A 53 1.45 -2.79 -12.33
C LEU A 53 1.65 -3.33 -13.74
N ASP A 54 1.03 -4.46 -14.09
CA ASP A 54 1.06 -5.02 -15.44
C ASP A 54 0.33 -4.17 -16.50
N ARG A 55 -0.51 -3.21 -16.09
CA ARG A 55 -1.53 -2.59 -16.96
C ARG A 55 -1.58 -1.07 -16.92
N ILE A 56 -0.98 -0.45 -15.93
CA ILE A 56 -0.84 1.01 -15.87
C ILE A 56 0.44 1.43 -16.60
N ASP A 57 0.38 2.61 -17.22
CA ASP A 57 1.58 3.26 -17.73
C ASP A 57 2.33 3.90 -16.56
N LEU A 58 3.47 3.31 -16.19
CA LEU A 58 4.28 3.75 -15.06
C LEU A 58 5.08 5.02 -15.33
N GLU A 59 5.23 5.43 -16.59
CA GLU A 59 5.85 6.72 -16.93
C GLU A 59 4.90 7.89 -16.63
N GLU A 60 3.59 7.65 -16.75
CA GLU A 60 2.55 8.67 -16.54
C GLU A 60 1.84 8.52 -15.17
N THR A 61 2.14 7.47 -14.40
CA THR A 61 1.43 7.16 -13.14
C THR A 61 2.37 7.06 -11.95
N LYS A 62 2.17 7.94 -10.96
CA LYS A 62 2.78 7.80 -9.63
C LYS A 62 1.91 6.94 -8.72
N ILE A 63 2.53 6.14 -7.86
CA ILE A 63 1.83 5.22 -6.94
C ILE A 63 2.28 5.49 -5.52
N LEU A 64 1.34 5.59 -4.59
CA LEU A 64 1.57 5.52 -3.15
C LEU A 64 0.87 4.28 -2.62
N LEU A 65 1.62 3.40 -1.97
CA LEU A 65 1.10 2.20 -1.29
C LEU A 65 1.40 2.29 0.20
N GLN A 66 0.38 2.19 1.03
CA GLN A 66 0.49 2.11 2.48
C GLN A 66 -0.77 1.49 3.10
N PRO A 67 -0.65 0.75 4.21
CA PRO A 67 -1.74 0.62 5.19
C PRO A 67 -1.98 1.97 5.89
N ASP A 68 -3.14 2.13 6.51
CA ASP A 68 -3.48 3.30 7.34
C ASP A 68 -3.11 3.10 8.81
N HIS A 69 -3.23 1.88 9.34
CA HIS A 69 -2.78 1.51 10.67
C HIS A 69 -2.37 0.03 10.81
N PRO A 70 -1.58 -0.31 11.83
CA PRO A 70 -1.26 -1.70 12.14
C PRO A 70 -2.32 -2.35 13.04
N THR A 71 -2.67 -3.59 12.70
CA THR A 71 -3.54 -4.47 13.52
C THR A 71 -2.82 -5.80 13.74
N PRO A 72 -1.98 -5.90 14.78
CA PRO A 72 -1.18 -7.10 15.03
C PRO A 72 -2.06 -8.28 15.43
N ILE A 73 -1.83 -9.47 14.85
CA ILE A 73 -2.60 -10.70 15.14
C ILE A 73 -2.69 -11.03 16.64
N LYS A 74 -1.60 -10.79 17.38
CA LYS A 74 -1.54 -11.05 18.82
C LYS A 74 -2.37 -10.05 19.64
N VAL A 75 -2.54 -8.85 19.13
CA VAL A 75 -3.19 -7.72 19.82
C VAL A 75 -4.68 -7.65 19.43
N ARG A 76 -5.02 -8.03 18.18
CA ARG A 76 -6.40 -8.06 17.65
C ARG A 76 -7.12 -6.73 17.71
N THR A 77 -6.37 -5.65 17.82
CA THR A 77 -6.86 -4.27 17.75
C THR A 77 -5.76 -3.37 17.21
N HIS A 78 -6.15 -2.16 16.84
CA HIS A 78 -5.25 -1.17 16.26
C HIS A 78 -4.20 -0.75 17.27
N VAL A 79 -2.96 -0.56 16.81
CA VAL A 79 -1.87 0.00 17.62
C VAL A 79 -1.27 1.23 16.93
N LYS A 80 -0.43 1.97 17.65
CA LYS A 80 0.14 3.24 17.16
C LYS A 80 1.52 3.08 16.51
N ASP A 81 1.97 1.84 16.30
CA ASP A 81 3.22 1.56 15.61
C ASP A 81 3.20 2.13 14.18
N PRO A 82 4.36 2.52 13.64
CA PRO A 82 4.44 3.01 12.27
C PRO A 82 4.15 1.91 11.25
N VAL A 83 3.54 2.29 10.12
CA VAL A 83 3.30 1.42 8.96
C VAL A 83 4.36 1.63 7.86
N PRO A 84 4.67 0.61 7.05
CA PRO A 84 5.52 0.79 5.88
C PRO A 84 4.75 1.52 4.78
N PHE A 85 5.45 2.32 3.97
CA PHE A 85 4.90 2.88 2.75
C PHE A 85 5.92 2.78 1.60
N ALA A 86 5.43 2.89 0.37
CA ALA A 86 6.24 2.92 -0.83
C ALA A 86 5.69 3.97 -1.80
N ILE A 87 6.59 4.70 -2.45
CA ILE A 87 6.25 5.63 -3.52
C ILE A 87 6.97 5.22 -4.79
N TYR A 88 6.22 5.07 -5.88
CA TYR A 88 6.73 4.89 -7.24
C TYR A 88 6.56 6.18 -8.05
N GLY A 89 7.53 6.48 -8.92
CA GLY A 89 7.56 7.71 -9.74
C GLY A 89 8.62 8.74 -9.31
N TYR A 90 9.51 8.37 -8.39
CA TYR A 90 10.68 9.15 -7.99
C TYR A 90 11.95 8.28 -7.95
N ARG A 91 13.07 8.84 -7.48
CA ARG A 91 14.35 8.14 -7.35
C ARG A 91 14.22 6.91 -6.44
N LYS A 92 14.60 5.76 -6.97
CA LYS A 92 14.62 4.47 -6.26
C LYS A 92 15.74 4.43 -5.22
N ASP A 93 15.44 3.87 -4.05
CA ASP A 93 16.42 3.57 -3.01
C ASP A 93 16.95 2.11 -3.09
N ARG A 94 17.60 1.64 -2.02
CA ARG A 94 18.19 0.30 -1.97
C ARG A 94 17.23 -0.77 -1.43
N VAL A 95 16.03 -0.41 -0.97
CA VAL A 95 15.05 -1.36 -0.43
C VAL A 95 14.49 -2.21 -1.57
N LYS A 96 14.39 -3.53 -1.34
CA LYS A 96 13.95 -4.52 -2.34
C LYS A 96 12.65 -5.24 -1.98
N THR A 97 12.25 -5.18 -0.72
CA THR A 97 11.06 -5.89 -0.22
C THR A 97 10.23 -4.94 0.63
N PHE A 98 8.90 -5.03 0.49
CA PHE A 98 7.96 -4.25 1.25
C PHE A 98 7.62 -4.98 2.56
N SER A 99 8.15 -4.49 3.67
CA SER A 99 7.84 -4.98 5.02
C SER A 99 8.22 -3.92 6.05
N GLU A 100 7.68 -4.01 7.25
CA GLU A 100 8.00 -3.14 8.38
C GLU A 100 9.50 -3.09 8.66
N ARG A 101 10.21 -4.22 8.51
CA ARG A 101 11.66 -4.30 8.74
C ARG A 101 12.47 -3.70 7.59
N SER A 102 12.10 -3.98 6.34
CA SER A 102 12.85 -3.52 5.18
C SER A 102 12.66 -2.02 4.95
N CYS A 103 11.43 -1.51 5.08
CA CYS A 103 11.10 -0.11 4.82
C CYS A 103 11.74 0.86 5.83
N ARG A 104 12.13 0.40 7.03
CA ARG A 104 12.96 1.19 7.97
C ARG A 104 14.31 1.64 7.40
N LYS A 105 14.79 0.98 6.35
CA LYS A 105 16.05 1.32 5.66
C LYS A 105 15.83 2.24 4.45
N GLY A 106 14.57 2.63 4.19
CA GLY A 106 14.21 3.49 3.07
C GLY A 106 14.70 4.93 3.28
N THR A 107 14.94 5.64 2.18
CA THR A 107 15.56 6.97 2.22
C THR A 107 14.66 8.06 2.81
N TYR A 108 13.34 7.86 2.82
CA TYR A 108 12.39 8.82 3.38
C TYR A 108 12.37 8.85 4.91
N GLY A 109 12.91 7.83 5.58
CA GLY A 109 12.86 7.73 7.05
C GLY A 109 11.42 7.68 7.58
N PHE A 110 11.21 8.27 8.76
CA PHE A 110 9.87 8.40 9.35
C PHE A 110 9.16 9.64 8.80
N VAL A 111 7.94 9.44 8.31
CA VAL A 111 7.08 10.49 7.76
C VAL A 111 5.78 10.51 8.55
N GLU A 112 5.38 11.68 9.03
CA GLU A 112 4.07 11.86 9.68
C GLU A 112 2.95 11.64 8.65
N GLY A 113 1.89 10.92 9.03
CA GLY A 113 0.81 10.56 8.12
C GLY A 113 0.19 11.76 7.39
N ILE A 114 0.04 12.90 8.07
CA ILE A 114 -0.49 14.13 7.48
C ILE A 114 0.40 14.72 6.36
N LYS A 115 1.69 14.35 6.32
CA LYS A 115 2.68 14.82 5.33
C LYS A 115 2.85 13.85 4.16
N ILE A 116 2.29 12.64 4.22
CA ILE A 116 2.58 11.60 3.21
C ILE A 116 2.04 11.96 1.82
N PHE A 117 0.88 12.62 1.76
CA PHE A 117 0.29 13.03 0.49
C PHE A 117 1.03 14.23 -0.12
N GLU A 118 1.53 15.14 0.72
CA GLU A 118 2.42 16.21 0.27
C GLU A 118 3.72 15.65 -0.31
N LEU A 119 4.34 14.69 0.39
CA LEU A 119 5.52 13.98 -0.09
C LEU A 119 5.26 13.27 -1.42
N PHE A 120 4.11 12.59 -1.54
CA PHE A 120 3.70 11.88 -2.75
C PHE A 120 3.53 12.81 -3.96
N THR A 121 2.92 13.97 -3.77
CA THR A 121 2.59 14.88 -4.88
C THR A 121 3.78 15.75 -5.32
N LYS A 122 4.62 16.19 -4.37
CA LYS A 122 5.74 17.10 -4.66
C LYS A 122 7.05 16.38 -4.98
N GLY A 123 7.23 15.17 -4.46
CA GLY A 123 8.50 14.45 -4.56
C GLY A 123 9.59 15.03 -3.65
N CYS A 124 10.76 14.39 -3.68
CA CYS A 124 12.01 14.91 -3.13
C CYS A 124 12.93 15.40 -4.24
#